data_AF-A0A7S2CPR2-F1
#
_entry.id   AF-A0A7S2CPR2-F1
#
_cell.length_a   1.000
_cell.length_b   1.000
_cell.length_c   1.000
_cell.angle_alpha   90.00
_cell.angle_beta   90.00
_cell.angle_gamma   90.00
#
_symmetry.space_group_name_H-M   'P 1'
#
loop_
_entity.id
_entity.type
_entity.pdbx_description
1 polymer ?
#
loop_
_entity_poly.entity_id
_entity_poly.type
_entity_poly.pdbx_seq_one_letter_code
_entity_poly.pdbx_strand_id
1 'polypeptide(L)'
;GGGGGGGGGSGADLSPFHTIVQTNFQIIAYTNSELHFRMIGLFAELETILPNAIVALITRRAFLAALEDGITGAQILTFLENHAHPKTREKRNHVIPETVREQLLLWEQEKDRVKYSPSTMYTFSANSGMTTDKFDELVEFAHDSFVHLWSNPDKLTLIATSPQGHNDPIM
;
A
#
# COMPACT_ATOMS: atom_id res chain seq x y z
N GLY A 1 61.50 -8.85 15.29
CA GLY A 1 60.09 -9.20 15.07
C GLY A 1 59.24 -8.46 16.09
N GLY A 2 58.03 -8.01 15.82
CA GLY A 2 57.23 -7.93 14.59
C GLY A 2 56.46 -6.59 14.64
N GLY A 3 55.98 -6.04 13.54
CA GLY A 3 55.04 -6.66 12.61
C GLY A 3 53.64 -6.13 12.93
N GLY A 4 53.30 -4.97 12.37
CA GLY A 4 51.99 -4.35 12.50
C GLY A 4 50.90 -5.11 11.74
N GLY A 5 49.65 -4.87 12.13
CA GLY A 5 48.46 -5.43 11.48
C GLY A 5 47.24 -4.58 11.80
N GLY A 6 47.08 -3.48 11.06
CA GLY A 6 45.84 -2.71 11.02
C GLY A 6 44.76 -3.55 10.34
N GLY A 7 43.70 -3.87 11.09
CA GLY A 7 42.49 -4.45 10.54
C GLY A 7 41.70 -3.37 9.80
N GLY A 8 41.88 -3.33 8.48
CA GLY A 8 41.03 -2.56 7.57
C GLY A 8 39.64 -3.18 7.55
N GLY A 9 38.69 -2.54 8.23
CA GLY A 9 37.27 -2.75 7.97
C GLY A 9 36.98 -2.32 6.54
N SER A 10 36.48 -3.26 5.74
CA SER A 10 35.99 -3.06 4.38
C SER A 10 34.80 -2.09 4.40
N GLY A 11 35.09 -0.79 4.31
CA GLY A 11 34.11 0.19 3.91
C GLY A 11 33.70 -0.16 2.49
N ALA A 12 32.48 -0.66 2.32
CA ALA A 12 31.83 -0.69 1.02
C ALA A 12 32.01 0.70 0.38
N ASP A 13 32.35 0.73 -0.90
CA ASP A 13 32.57 1.96 -1.65
C ASP A 13 31.32 2.85 -1.57
N LEU A 14 31.27 3.74 -0.57
CA LEU A 14 30.18 4.70 -0.33
C LEU A 14 30.37 5.86 -1.31
N SER A 15 30.46 5.55 -2.60
CA SER A 15 30.18 6.55 -3.62
C SER A 15 28.81 7.14 -3.31
N PRO A 16 28.68 8.48 -3.21
CA PRO A 16 27.45 9.09 -2.72
C PRO A 16 26.31 8.77 -3.68
N PHE A 17 25.37 7.95 -3.21
CA PHE A 17 24.17 7.57 -3.93
C PHE A 17 23.15 8.70 -3.84
N HIS A 18 22.88 9.31 -4.99
CA HIS A 18 21.94 10.42 -5.08
C HIS A 18 20.80 10.13 -6.05
N THR A 19 19.58 10.45 -5.62
CA THR A 19 18.36 10.35 -6.42
C THR A 19 17.74 11.73 -6.64
N ILE A 20 17.06 11.88 -7.77
CA ILE A 20 16.19 13.00 -8.08
C ILE A 20 14.86 12.43 -8.51
N VAL A 21 13.79 12.84 -7.83
CA VAL A 21 12.42 12.45 -8.18
C VAL A 21 11.72 13.60 -8.90
N GLN A 22 11.12 13.28 -10.03
CA GLN A 22 10.39 14.21 -10.90
C GLN A 22 8.87 14.08 -10.71
N THR A 23 8.12 15.08 -11.18
CA THR A 23 6.64 15.12 -11.05
C THR A 23 5.92 14.05 -11.87
N ASN A 24 6.60 13.48 -12.86
CA ASN A 24 6.12 12.40 -13.71
C ASN A 24 6.51 11.00 -13.20
N PHE A 25 6.79 10.85 -11.89
CA PHE A 25 7.17 9.58 -11.24
C PHE A 25 8.53 8.99 -11.66
N GLN A 26 9.33 9.72 -12.44
CA GLN A 26 10.68 9.28 -12.79
C GLN A 26 11.66 9.54 -11.65
N ILE A 27 12.48 8.52 -11.36
CA ILE A 27 13.63 8.56 -10.48
C ILE A 27 14.87 8.56 -11.36
N ILE A 28 15.70 9.59 -11.22
CA ILE A 28 17.05 9.62 -11.78
C ILE A 28 18.01 9.35 -10.63
N ALA A 29 18.73 8.23 -10.68
CA ALA A 29 19.69 7.87 -9.64
C ALA A 29 21.11 7.84 -10.20
N TYR A 30 22.01 8.64 -9.64
CA TYR A 30 23.39 8.75 -10.08
C TYR A 30 24.22 7.64 -9.44
N THR A 31 24.35 6.51 -10.13
CA THR A 31 25.13 5.37 -9.66
C THR A 31 25.41 4.39 -10.78
N ASN A 32 26.50 3.62 -10.63
CA ASN A 32 26.85 2.46 -11.44
C ASN A 32 26.85 1.17 -10.62
N SER A 33 26.38 1.21 -9.37
CA SER A 33 26.34 0.07 -8.48
C SER A 33 25.11 -0.80 -8.75
N GLU A 34 25.34 -2.08 -9.05
CA GLU A 34 24.26 -3.06 -9.22
C GLU A 34 23.37 -3.17 -7.97
N LEU A 35 23.95 -2.97 -6.79
CA LEU A 35 23.20 -2.97 -5.53
C LEU A 35 22.11 -1.88 -5.55
N HIS A 36 22.45 -0.66 -5.97
CA HIS A 36 21.48 0.43 -6.04
C HIS A 36 20.41 0.20 -7.12
N PHE A 37 20.76 -0.49 -8.21
CA PHE A 37 19.79 -0.86 -9.24
C PHE A 37 18.76 -1.82 -8.66
N ARG A 38 19.22 -2.82 -7.90
CA ARG A 38 18.33 -3.77 -7.20
C ARG A 38 17.46 -3.06 -6.16
N MET A 39 18.02 -2.12 -5.38
CA MET A 39 17.24 -1.36 -4.38
C MET A 39 16.09 -0.57 -5.03
N ILE A 40 16.35 0.16 -6.11
CA ILE A 40 15.31 0.91 -6.83
C ILE A 40 14.32 -0.06 -7.51
N GLY A 41 14.81 -1.18 -8.03
CA GLY A 41 13.98 -2.22 -8.65
C GLY A 41 12.98 -2.89 -7.71
N LEU A 42 13.13 -2.74 -6.39
CA LEU A 42 12.15 -3.24 -5.42
C LEU A 42 10.79 -2.51 -5.53
N PHE A 43 10.77 -1.27 -6.01
CA PHE A 43 9.55 -0.45 -6.00
C PHE A 43 9.35 0.40 -7.27
N ALA A 44 10.25 0.33 -8.24
CA ALA A 44 10.16 1.05 -9.50
C ALA A 44 10.63 0.17 -10.67
N GLU A 45 10.13 0.47 -11.87
CA GLU A 45 10.53 -0.22 -13.10
C GLU A 45 11.77 0.48 -13.69
N LEU A 46 12.86 -0.26 -13.90
CA LEU A 46 14.06 0.30 -14.53
C LEU A 46 13.79 0.53 -16.03
N GLU A 47 13.84 1.79 -16.48
CA GLU A 47 13.56 2.16 -17.88
C GLU A 47 14.84 2.24 -18.72
N THR A 48 15.88 2.90 -18.20
CA THR A 48 17.08 3.19 -18.98
C THR A 48 18.31 3.27 -18.09
N ILE A 49 19.40 2.67 -18.54
CA ILE A 49 20.72 2.77 -17.91
C ILE A 49 21.56 3.74 -18.73
N LEU A 50 22.10 4.75 -18.06
CA LEU A 50 23.04 5.73 -18.59
C LEU A 50 24.46 5.42 -18.04
N PRO A 51 25.53 5.99 -18.62
CA PRO A 51 26.90 5.69 -18.19
C PRO A 51 27.24 5.99 -16.72
N ASN A 52 26.47 6.85 -16.07
CA ASN A 52 26.66 7.27 -14.68
C ASN A 52 25.34 7.45 -13.90
N ALA A 53 24.24 6.96 -14.45
CA ALA A 53 22.93 7.11 -13.84
C ALA A 53 21.96 6.03 -14.34
N ILE A 54 20.88 5.82 -13.60
CA ILE A 54 19.73 5.05 -14.05
C ILE A 54 18.48 5.91 -14.00
N VAL A 55 17.58 5.63 -14.93
CA VAL A 55 16.23 6.18 -14.97
C VAL A 55 15.27 5.05 -14.68
N ALA A 56 14.45 5.24 -13.66
CA ALA A 56 13.41 4.30 -13.28
C ALA A 56 12.06 5.04 -13.14
N LEU A 57 10.96 4.33 -13.33
CA LEU A 57 9.61 4.87 -13.22
C LEU A 57 8.86 4.18 -12.08
N ILE A 58 8.31 4.96 -11.15
CA ILE A 58 7.41 4.42 -10.13
C ILE A 58 6.03 4.24 -10.76
N THR A 59 5.71 3.02 -11.17
CA THR A 59 4.37 2.67 -11.66
C THR A 59 3.50 2.16 -10.52
N ARG A 60 2.18 2.26 -10.68
CA ARG A 60 1.22 1.66 -9.74
C ARG A 60 1.50 0.18 -9.52
N ARG A 61 1.82 -0.55 -10.59
CA ARG A 61 2.08 -1.99 -10.55
C ARG A 61 3.32 -2.31 -9.71
N ALA A 62 4.45 -1.64 -9.98
CA ALA A 62 5.68 -1.87 -9.23
C ALA A 62 5.55 -1.46 -7.76
N PHE A 63 4.85 -0.35 -7.50
CA PHE A 63 4.59 0.11 -6.14
C PHE A 63 3.71 -0.88 -5.36
N LEU A 64 2.60 -1.36 -5.93
CA LEU A 64 1.74 -2.36 -5.28
C LEU A 64 2.48 -3.69 -5.03
N ALA A 65 3.32 -4.14 -5.97
CA ALA A 65 4.16 -5.33 -5.77
C ALA A 65 5.13 -5.14 -4.58
N ALA A 66 5.73 -3.96 -4.43
CA ALA A 66 6.57 -3.65 -3.27
C ALA A 66 5.78 -3.75 -1.94
N LEU A 67 4.52 -3.27 -1.93
CA LEU A 67 3.64 -3.40 -0.76
C LEU A 67 3.28 -4.85 -0.44
N GLU A 68 3.21 -5.74 -1.43
CA GLU A 68 3.01 -7.19 -1.24
C GLU A 68 4.25 -7.85 -0.63
N ASP A 69 5.44 -7.39 -1.01
CA ASP A 69 6.73 -7.80 -0.44
C ASP A 69 7.00 -7.17 0.95
N GLY A 70 6.05 -6.40 1.49
CA GLY A 70 6.12 -5.82 2.83
C GLY A 70 6.89 -4.50 2.92
N ILE A 71 7.20 -3.87 1.78
CA ILE A 71 7.84 -2.55 1.72
C ILE A 71 6.73 -1.49 1.71
N THR A 72 6.68 -0.61 2.70
CA THR A 72 5.61 0.38 2.83
C THR A 72 5.86 1.65 1.98
N GLY A 73 4.79 2.38 1.66
CA GLY A 73 4.91 3.67 0.97
C GLY A 73 5.76 4.67 1.75
N ALA A 74 5.63 4.68 3.07
CA ALA A 74 6.45 5.49 3.95
C ALA A 74 7.95 5.14 3.88
N GLN A 75 8.31 3.85 3.83
CA GLN A 75 9.70 3.41 3.69
C GLN A 75 10.30 3.84 2.34
N ILE A 76 9.53 3.73 1.26
CA ILE A 76 9.96 4.17 -0.08
C ILE A 76 10.20 5.69 -0.09
N LEU A 77 9.28 6.47 0.48
CA LEU A 77 9.42 7.93 0.60
C LEU A 77 10.65 8.31 1.41
N THR A 78 10.83 7.71 2.60
CA THR A 78 12.02 7.95 3.44
C THR A 78 13.32 7.56 2.73
N PHE A 79 13.33 6.44 1.98
CA PHE A 79 14.49 6.05 1.18
C PHE A 79 14.84 7.11 0.12
N LEU A 80 13.84 7.62 -0.61
CA LEU A 80 14.06 8.64 -1.64
C LEU A 80 14.48 9.98 -1.04
N GLU A 81 13.94 10.36 0.12
CA GLU A 81 14.31 11.59 0.85
C GLU A 81 15.74 11.53 1.39
N ASN A 82 16.13 10.41 1.99
CA ASN A 82 17.47 10.23 2.57
C ASN A 82 18.58 10.25 1.52
N HIS A 83 18.28 9.77 0.32
CA HIS A 83 19.23 9.72 -0.79
C HIS A 83 19.04 10.86 -1.79
N ALA A 84 18.23 11.87 -1.47
CA ALA A 84 18.01 12.94 -2.40
C ALA A 84 19.26 13.79 -2.63
N HIS A 85 19.47 14.19 -3.88
CA HIS A 85 20.59 15.04 -4.26
C HIS A 85 20.60 16.34 -3.42
N PRO A 86 21.75 16.77 -2.84
CA PRO A 86 21.84 17.92 -1.94
C PRO A 86 21.24 19.22 -2.51
N LYS A 87 21.52 19.51 -3.80
CA LYS A 87 20.93 20.66 -4.50
C LYS A 87 19.39 20.65 -4.55
N THR A 88 18.77 19.47 -4.55
CA THR A 88 17.30 19.34 -4.50
C THR A 88 16.79 19.72 -3.12
N ARG A 89 17.49 19.30 -2.06
CA ARG A 89 17.18 19.65 -0.67
C ARG A 89 17.34 21.15 -0.39
N GLU A 90 18.31 21.80 -1.04
CA GLU A 90 18.55 23.24 -0.89
C GLU A 90 17.54 24.09 -1.69
N LYS A 91 17.15 23.64 -2.89
CA LYS A 91 16.36 24.46 -3.82
C LYS A 91 14.85 24.26 -3.71
N ARG A 92 14.39 23.17 -3.12
CA ARG A 92 12.96 22.84 -3.04
C ARG A 92 12.53 22.73 -1.60
N ASN A 93 11.35 23.28 -1.31
CA ASN A 93 10.67 23.09 -0.02
C ASN A 93 10.38 21.60 0.23
N HIS A 94 10.06 20.86 -0.84
CA HIS A 94 9.83 19.42 -0.80
C HIS A 94 10.79 18.70 -1.74
N VAL A 95 11.57 17.78 -1.15
CA VAL A 95 12.57 16.96 -1.84
C VAL A 95 11.91 16.06 -2.89
N ILE A 96 10.82 15.42 -2.50
CA ILE A 96 9.93 14.65 -3.35
C ILE A 96 8.76 15.55 -3.75
N PRO A 97 8.40 15.63 -5.04
CA PRO A 97 7.21 16.38 -5.45
C PRO A 97 5.97 15.91 -4.70
N GLU A 98 5.16 16.86 -4.22
CA GLU A 98 3.97 16.58 -3.40
C GLU A 98 2.97 15.68 -4.14
N THR A 99 2.79 15.91 -5.44
CA THR A 99 1.94 15.06 -6.30
C THR A 99 2.38 13.59 -6.31
N VAL A 100 3.70 13.33 -6.27
CA VAL A 100 4.23 11.97 -6.21
C VAL A 100 3.94 11.37 -4.84
N ARG A 101 4.22 12.10 -3.76
CA ARG A 101 3.94 11.65 -2.39
C ARG A 101 2.47 11.27 -2.21
N GLU A 102 1.57 12.18 -2.56
CA GLU A 102 0.13 11.97 -2.45
C GLU A 102 -0.31 10.75 -3.25
N GLN A 103 0.16 10.61 -4.49
CA GLN A 103 -0.23 9.50 -5.33
C GLN A 103 0.24 8.14 -4.79
N LEU A 104 1.44 8.05 -4.20
CA LEU A 104 1.91 6.82 -3.55
C LEU A 104 1.04 6.46 -2.35
N LEU A 105 0.68 7.44 -1.53
CA LEU A 105 -0.22 7.22 -0.39
C LEU A 105 -1.62 6.79 -0.84
N LEU A 106 -2.13 7.40 -1.91
CA LEU A 106 -3.40 6.99 -2.51
C LEU A 106 -3.32 5.54 -2.99
N TRP A 107 -2.27 5.16 -3.71
CA TRP A 107 -2.03 3.78 -4.17
C TRP A 107 -1.98 2.77 -3.02
N GLU A 108 -1.31 3.12 -1.92
CA GLU A 108 -1.26 2.28 -0.72
C GLU A 108 -2.65 2.10 -0.11
N GLN A 109 -3.42 3.18 0.02
CA GLN A 109 -4.81 3.11 0.52
C GLN A 109 -5.75 2.31 -0.39
N GLU A 110 -5.48 2.20 -1.70
CA GLU A 110 -6.32 1.40 -2.59
C GLU A 110 -6.25 -0.10 -2.27
N LYS A 111 -5.10 -0.57 -1.78
CA LYS A 111 -4.92 -1.96 -1.32
C LYS A 111 -5.89 -2.28 -0.18
N ASP A 112 -6.11 -1.32 0.71
CA ASP A 112 -6.93 -1.49 1.92
C ASP A 112 -8.43 -1.21 1.71
N ARG A 113 -8.86 -0.96 0.46
CA ARG A 113 -10.28 -0.64 0.18
C ARG A 113 -11.22 -1.83 0.27
N VAL A 114 -10.73 -3.05 0.09
CA VAL A 114 -11.57 -4.26 0.14
C VAL A 114 -11.43 -4.94 1.49
N LYS A 115 -12.48 -4.84 2.31
CA LYS A 115 -12.59 -5.56 3.57
C LYS A 115 -13.45 -6.79 3.38
N TYR A 116 -12.92 -7.96 3.71
CA TYR A 116 -13.67 -9.20 3.73
C TYR A 116 -14.18 -9.46 5.15
N SER A 117 -15.48 -9.68 5.27
CA SER A 117 -16.12 -10.06 6.53
C SER A 117 -16.88 -11.37 6.33
N PRO A 118 -16.60 -12.43 7.11
CA PRO A 118 -17.43 -13.62 7.15
C PRO A 118 -18.87 -13.20 7.46
N SER A 119 -19.82 -13.56 6.58
CA SER A 119 -21.19 -13.08 6.66
C SER A 119 -22.17 -14.13 6.18
N THR A 120 -23.41 -14.02 6.66
CA THR A 120 -24.55 -14.79 6.17
C THR A 120 -25.50 -13.84 5.46
N MET A 121 -25.89 -14.22 4.25
CA MET A 121 -26.90 -13.51 3.48
C MET A 121 -28.25 -14.19 3.67
N TYR A 122 -29.22 -13.44 4.17
CA TYR A 122 -30.62 -13.81 4.27
C TYR A 122 -31.38 -13.15 3.11
N THR A 123 -32.03 -13.95 2.28
CA THR A 123 -32.90 -13.47 1.20
C THR A 123 -34.29 -14.03 1.42
N PHE A 124 -35.28 -13.13 1.55
CA PHE A 124 -36.66 -13.51 1.75
C PHE A 124 -37.42 -13.44 0.42
N SER A 125 -38.11 -14.53 0.08
CA SER A 125 -38.94 -14.59 -1.14
C SER A 125 -40.36 -14.17 -0.82
N ALA A 126 -41.14 -13.74 -1.82
CA ALA A 126 -42.56 -13.42 -1.66
C ALA A 126 -43.37 -14.56 -1.01
N ASN A 127 -42.92 -15.82 -1.15
CA ASN A 127 -43.57 -16.99 -0.56
C ASN A 127 -43.24 -17.22 0.92
N SER A 128 -42.30 -16.46 1.51
CA SER A 128 -41.93 -16.59 2.92
C SER A 128 -42.82 -15.79 3.86
N GLY A 129 -43.84 -15.08 3.35
CA GLY A 129 -44.72 -14.22 4.15
C GLY A 129 -44.02 -13.00 4.77
N MET A 130 -42.83 -12.67 4.27
CA MET A 130 -42.06 -11.50 4.68
C MET A 130 -42.63 -10.27 3.99
N THR A 131 -43.12 -9.31 4.78
CA THR A 131 -43.56 -7.99 4.31
C THR A 131 -42.44 -6.97 4.52
N THR A 132 -42.52 -5.83 3.84
CA THR A 132 -41.54 -4.74 4.00
C THR A 132 -41.45 -4.27 5.45
N ASP A 133 -42.59 -4.06 6.11
CA ASP A 133 -42.60 -3.62 7.53
C ASP A 133 -41.87 -4.60 8.46
N LYS A 134 -42.08 -5.92 8.28
CA LYS A 134 -41.38 -6.96 9.07
C LYS A 134 -39.90 -7.02 8.74
N PHE A 135 -39.55 -6.75 7.49
CA PHE A 135 -38.16 -6.70 7.08
C PHE A 135 -37.44 -5.49 7.69
N ASP A 136 -38.10 -4.34 7.79
CA ASP A 136 -37.56 -3.15 8.42
C ASP A 136 -37.34 -3.37 9.93
N GLU A 137 -38.29 -4.02 10.63
CA GLU A 137 -38.12 -4.43 12.03
C GLU A 137 -36.92 -5.38 12.21
N LEU A 138 -36.72 -6.33 11.30
CA LEU A 138 -35.57 -7.24 11.32
C LEU A 138 -34.24 -6.51 11.08
N VAL A 139 -34.23 -5.51 10.21
CA VAL A 139 -33.05 -4.67 9.95
C VAL A 139 -32.71 -3.83 11.17
N GLU A 140 -33.70 -3.23 11.83
CA GLU A 140 -33.52 -2.48 13.08
C GLU A 140 -32.94 -3.35 14.19
N PHE A 141 -33.49 -4.55 14.38
CA PHE A 141 -32.94 -5.54 15.32
C PHE A 141 -31.49 -5.92 15.01
N ALA A 142 -31.14 -6.09 13.73
CA ALA A 142 -29.78 -6.41 13.30
C ALA A 142 -28.81 -5.24 13.53
N HIS A 143 -29.29 -3.99 13.39
CA HIS A 143 -28.53 -2.79 13.74
C HIS A 143 -28.26 -2.71 15.25
N ASP A 144 -29.29 -2.89 16.07
CA ASP A 144 -29.19 -2.85 17.54
C ASP A 144 -28.28 -3.95 18.10
N SER A 145 -28.27 -5.10 17.43
CA SER A 145 -27.41 -6.23 17.79
C SER A 145 -25.97 -6.11 17.24
N PHE A 146 -25.63 -5.01 16.55
CA PHE A 146 -24.32 -4.79 15.89
C PHE A 146 -23.91 -5.90 14.91
N VAL A 147 -24.88 -6.61 14.32
CA VAL A 147 -24.63 -7.68 13.34
C VAL A 147 -24.94 -7.25 11.91
N HIS A 148 -25.63 -6.14 11.70
CA HIS A 148 -25.94 -5.62 10.37
C HIS A 148 -24.67 -5.21 9.60
N LEU A 149 -24.50 -5.75 8.41
CA LEU A 149 -23.45 -5.33 7.46
C LEU A 149 -24.03 -4.56 6.28
N TRP A 150 -25.17 -5.02 5.76
CA TRP A 150 -25.83 -4.40 4.62
C TRP A 150 -27.27 -4.91 4.51
N SER A 151 -28.18 -4.08 4.00
CA SER A 151 -29.55 -4.51 3.69
C SER A 151 -30.07 -3.84 2.41
N ASN A 152 -31.04 -4.50 1.77
CA ASN A 152 -31.78 -3.98 0.62
C ASN A 152 -33.28 -4.34 0.78
N PRO A 153 -34.13 -3.35 1.09
CA PRO A 153 -35.57 -3.54 1.25
C PRO A 153 -36.28 -3.99 -0.03
N ASP A 154 -35.92 -3.44 -1.20
CA ASP A 154 -36.55 -3.79 -2.49
C ASP A 154 -36.39 -5.27 -2.84
N LYS A 155 -35.27 -5.86 -2.42
CA LYS A 155 -34.92 -7.27 -2.65
C LYS A 155 -35.10 -8.13 -1.40
N LEU A 156 -35.61 -7.58 -0.30
CA LEU A 156 -35.73 -8.23 1.00
C LEU A 156 -34.47 -9.04 1.36
N THR A 157 -33.30 -8.42 1.21
CA THR A 157 -32.00 -9.06 1.44
C THR A 157 -31.26 -8.39 2.58
N LEU A 158 -30.82 -9.17 3.56
CA LEU A 158 -30.03 -8.75 4.71
C LEU A 158 -28.72 -9.53 4.73
N ILE A 159 -27.60 -8.82 4.89
CA ILE A 159 -26.29 -9.41 5.14
C ILE A 159 -25.93 -9.08 6.58
N ALA A 160 -25.73 -10.13 7.38
CA ALA A 160 -25.30 -10.01 8.76
C ALA A 160 -23.91 -10.63 8.95
N THR A 161 -23.13 -10.10 9.89
CA THR A 161 -21.85 -10.69 10.30
C THR A 161 -22.10 -12.11 10.77
N SER A 162 -21.24 -13.05 10.37
CA SER A 162 -21.33 -14.42 10.87
C SER A 162 -20.80 -14.43 12.31
N PRO A 163 -21.64 -14.70 13.32
CA PRO A 163 -21.12 -14.97 14.65
C PRO A 163 -20.61 -16.41 14.67
N GLN A 164 -19.56 -16.68 15.45
CA GLN A 164 -19.27 -18.03 15.95
C GLN A 164 -20.46 -18.65 16.73
N GLY A 165 -21.56 -17.89 16.91
CA GLY A 165 -22.83 -18.27 17.54
C GLY A 165 -24.02 -18.47 16.60
N HIS A 166 -23.83 -18.82 15.32
CA HIS A 166 -24.94 -19.31 14.45
C HIS A 166 -25.68 -20.54 15.03
N ASN A 167 -25.13 -21.17 16.08
CA ASN A 167 -25.65 -22.36 16.73
C ASN A 167 -26.55 -22.13 17.95
N ASP A 168 -26.96 -20.90 18.29
CA ASP A 168 -27.99 -20.75 19.33
C ASP A 168 -29.38 -21.03 18.74
N PRO A 169 -30.02 -22.17 19.09
CA PRO A 169 -31.36 -22.48 18.64
C PRO A 169 -32.32 -21.75 19.57
N ILE A 170 -32.72 -20.54 19.22
CA ILE A 170 -33.74 -19.83 19.98
C ILE A 170 -34.91 -19.50 19.05
N MET A 171 -35.91 -20.38 19.19
CA MET A 171 -37.37 -20.22 19.04
C MET A 171 -37.93 -19.53 17.79
#